data_AF-A0A811JU33-F1
#
_entry.id   AF-A0A811JU33-F1
#
_cell.length_a   1.000
_cell.length_b   1.000
_cell.length_c   1.000
_cell.angle_alpha   90.00
_cell.angle_beta   90.00
_cell.angle_gamma   90.00
#
_symmetry.space_group_name_H-M   'P 1'
#
loop_
_entity.id
_entity.type
_entity.pdbx_description
1 polymer ?
#
loop_
_entity_poly.entity_id
_entity_poly.type
_entity_poly.pdbx_seq_one_letter_code
_entity_poly.pdbx_strand_id
1 'polypeptide(L)'
;MHWVVLAAVLAPCLHANLFYLESDERCVRDQCPQADYFHYYNCNETRCDFHLQPWLFAVVAFIVISFLLSLVCTLLNCICCSDRR
;
A
#
# COMPACT_ATOMS: atom_id res chain seq x y z
N MET A 1 0.36 22.70 3.89
CA MET A 1 -0.52 21.58 3.51
C MET A 1 -0.14 20.94 2.17
N HIS A 2 0.12 21.72 1.10
CA HIS A 2 0.56 21.16 -0.21
C HIS A 2 1.82 20.27 -0.17
N TRP A 3 2.82 20.63 0.66
CA TRP A 3 4.06 19.85 0.79
C TRP A 3 3.89 18.46 1.44
N VAL A 4 2.88 18.29 2.31
CA VAL A 4 2.59 17.00 2.95
C VAL A 4 1.99 16.02 1.95
N VAL A 5 1.14 16.51 1.05
CA VAL A 5 0.55 15.69 -0.03
C VAL A 5 1.63 15.31 -1.05
N LEU A 6 2.50 16.26 -1.43
CA LEU A 6 3.64 15.97 -2.31
C LEU A 6 4.60 14.95 -1.69
N ALA A 7 4.92 15.06 -0.40
CA ALA A 7 5.73 14.07 0.31
C ALA A 7 5.02 12.71 0.42
N ALA A 8 3.71 12.70 0.67
CA ALA A 8 2.92 11.48 0.74
C ALA A 8 2.75 10.76 -0.61
N VAL A 9 2.84 11.48 -1.74
CA VAL A 9 2.76 10.91 -3.09
C VAL A 9 4.14 10.50 -3.61
N LEU A 10 5.21 11.24 -3.27
CA LEU A 10 6.57 10.94 -3.73
C LEU A 10 7.32 9.91 -2.86
N ALA A 11 7.04 9.84 -1.55
CA ALA A 11 7.64 8.87 -0.64
C ALA A 11 7.34 7.39 -0.97
N PRO A 12 6.11 7.00 -1.37
CA PRO A 12 5.80 5.60 -1.69
C PRO A 12 6.47 5.14 -2.99
N CYS A 13 6.72 6.02 -3.97
CA CYS A 13 7.42 5.63 -5.20
C CYS A 13 8.88 5.21 -4.95
N LEU A 14 9.57 5.87 -4.00
CA LEU A 14 10.95 5.51 -3.65
C LEU A 14 10.99 4.20 -2.81
N HIS A 15 9.95 3.93 -2.02
CA HIS A 15 9.83 2.72 -1.19
C HIS A 15 9.23 1.51 -1.92
N ALA A 16 8.57 1.70 -3.07
CA ALA A 16 8.01 0.60 -3.85
C ALA A 16 9.08 -0.41 -4.30
N ASN A 17 10.30 0.07 -4.58
CA ASN A 17 11.44 -0.80 -4.89
C ASN A 17 11.98 -1.57 -3.67
N LEU A 18 11.78 -1.06 -2.44
CA LEU A 18 12.24 -1.72 -1.21
C LEU A 18 11.37 -2.94 -0.85
N PHE A 19 10.08 -2.89 -1.20
CA PHE A 19 9.11 -3.95 -0.92
C PHE A 19 8.70 -4.73 -2.18
N TYR A 20 9.40 -4.54 -3.29
CA TYR A 20 9.17 -5.31 -4.49
C TYR A 20 9.65 -6.74 -4.27
N LEU A 21 8.72 -7.69 -4.36
CA LEU A 21 9.02 -9.11 -4.36
C LEU A 21 9.02 -9.63 -5.79
N GLU A 22 10.11 -10.29 -6.13
CA GLU A 22 10.21 -11.06 -7.36
C GLU A 22 9.48 -12.40 -7.20
N SER A 23 8.89 -12.90 -8.28
CA SER A 23 8.33 -14.25 -8.35
C SER A 23 9.45 -15.29 -8.26
N ASP A 24 9.18 -16.44 -7.62
CA ASP A 24 10.18 -17.53 -7.50
C ASP A 24 10.69 -17.95 -8.89
N GLU A 25 12.01 -17.87 -9.10
CA GLU A 25 12.65 -18.16 -10.38
C GLU A 25 12.34 -19.59 -10.88
N ARG A 26 12.15 -20.54 -9.96
CA ARG A 26 11.81 -21.93 -10.32
C ARG A 26 10.42 -22.02 -10.95
N CYS A 27 9.52 -21.12 -10.60
CA CYS A 27 8.16 -21.07 -11.11
C CYS A 27 8.05 -20.42 -12.48
N VAL A 28 8.76 -19.31 -12.66
CA VAL A 28 8.76 -18.53 -13.89
C VAL A 28 9.27 -19.37 -15.06
N ARG A 29 10.18 -20.31 -14.78
CA ARG A 29 10.81 -21.12 -15.81
C ARG A 29 9.91 -22.23 -16.36
N ASP A 30 9.05 -22.82 -15.53
CA ASP A 30 8.38 -24.08 -15.86
C ASP A 30 6.85 -23.97 -16.04
N GLN A 31 6.17 -22.96 -15.46
CA GLN A 31 4.70 -22.91 -15.50
C GLN A 31 4.02 -21.55 -15.32
N CYS A 32 4.63 -20.58 -14.63
CA CYS A 32 3.95 -19.35 -14.23
C CYS A 32 4.48 -18.11 -14.98
N PRO A 33 3.63 -17.11 -15.24
CA PRO A 33 4.08 -15.83 -15.76
C PRO A 33 5.00 -15.11 -14.77
N GLN A 34 5.87 -14.25 -15.30
CA GLN A 34 6.82 -13.46 -14.51
C GLN A 34 6.09 -12.41 -13.66
N ALA A 35 6.68 -12.04 -12.51
CA ALA A 35 6.14 -10.98 -11.68
C ALA A 35 6.08 -9.63 -12.41
N ASP A 36 5.03 -8.87 -12.10
CA ASP A 36 4.80 -7.52 -12.57
C ASP A 36 4.88 -6.53 -11.39
N TYR A 37 4.86 -5.23 -11.72
CA TYR A 37 4.93 -4.16 -10.72
C TYR A 37 3.82 -4.21 -9.64
N PHE A 38 2.66 -4.80 -9.96
CA PHE A 38 1.50 -4.84 -9.06
C PHE A 38 1.30 -6.18 -8.37
N HIS A 39 1.84 -7.26 -8.91
CA HIS A 39 1.56 -8.61 -8.45
C HIS A 39 2.74 -9.54 -8.73
N TYR A 40 2.88 -10.57 -7.91
CA TYR A 40 3.88 -11.61 -8.08
C TYR A 40 3.20 -12.98 -7.96
N TYR A 41 3.85 -13.98 -8.52
CA TYR A 41 3.36 -15.36 -8.49
C TYR A 41 4.27 -16.21 -7.61
N ASN A 42 3.65 -17.13 -6.87
CA ASN A 42 4.34 -18.18 -6.13
C ASN A 42 3.90 -19.55 -6.65
N CYS A 43 4.71 -20.59 -6.51
CA CYS A 43 4.27 -21.95 -6.85
C CYS A 43 3.88 -22.72 -5.61
N ASN A 44 2.80 -23.48 -5.78
CA ASN A 44 2.48 -24.60 -4.92
C ASN A 44 2.34 -25.86 -5.77
N GLU A 45 3.46 -26.57 -5.95
CA GLU A 45 3.68 -27.80 -6.72
C GLU A 45 3.21 -27.79 -8.19
N THR A 46 1.92 -27.59 -8.44
CA THR A 46 1.27 -27.63 -9.76
C THR A 46 0.40 -26.40 -10.06
N ARG A 47 0.31 -25.44 -9.12
CA ARG A 47 -0.52 -24.24 -9.27
C ARG A 47 0.29 -22.96 -9.08
N CYS A 48 -0.04 -21.96 -9.88
CA CYS A 48 0.44 -20.60 -9.73
C CYS A 48 -0.49 -19.85 -8.77
N ASP A 49 0.02 -19.54 -7.58
CA ASP A 49 -0.69 -18.73 -6.60
C ASP A 49 -0.41 -17.25 -6.88
N PHE A 50 -1.49 -16.50 -7.13
CA PHE A 50 -1.45 -15.06 -7.39
C PHE A 50 -1.38 -14.28 -6.08
N HIS A 51 -0.39 -13.42 -5.94
CA HIS A 51 -0.22 -12.54 -4.79
C HIS A 51 -0.05 -11.08 -5.21
N LEU A 52 -0.63 -10.15 -4.45
CA LEU A 52 -0.42 -8.72 -4.65
C LEU A 52 0.88 -8.27 -3.98
N GLN A 53 1.55 -7.30 -4.59
CA GLN A 53 2.76 -6.72 -4.03
C GLN A 53 2.49 -6.07 -2.66
N PRO A 54 3.36 -6.28 -1.64
CA PRO A 54 3.12 -5.77 -0.29
C PRO A 54 3.05 -4.25 -0.19
N TRP A 55 3.75 -3.54 -1.08
CA TRP A 55 3.71 -2.07 -1.11
C TRP A 55 2.29 -1.54 -1.37
N LEU A 56 1.48 -2.26 -2.13
CA LEU A 56 0.10 -1.87 -2.41
C LEU A 56 -0.76 -1.89 -1.13
N PHE A 57 -0.58 -2.91 -0.30
CA PHE A 57 -1.22 -2.99 1.02
C PHE A 57 -0.80 -1.83 1.93
N ALA A 58 0.50 -1.49 1.93
CA ALA A 58 1.01 -0.38 2.73
C ALA A 58 0.40 0.97 2.30
N VAL A 59 0.27 1.22 0.99
CA VAL A 59 -0.35 2.45 0.45
C VAL A 59 -1.83 2.53 0.85
N VAL A 60 -2.58 1.44 0.69
CA VAL A 60 -4.00 1.42 1.09
C VAL A 60 -4.17 1.68 2.58
N ALA A 61 -3.36 1.02 3.43
CA ALA A 61 -3.38 1.24 4.87
C ALA A 61 -3.07 2.70 5.23
N PHE A 62 -2.09 3.32 4.56
CA PHE A 62 -1.73 4.72 4.78
C PHE A 62 -2.88 5.68 4.43
N ILE A 63 -3.60 5.44 3.32
CA ILE A 63 -4.76 6.25 2.94
C ILE A 63 -5.86 6.14 3.99
N VAL A 64 -6.17 4.92 4.45
CA VAL A 64 -7.19 4.68 5.48
C VAL A 64 -6.83 5.41 6.78
N ILE A 65 -5.59 5.29 7.24
CA ILE A 65 -5.13 5.97 8.46
C ILE A 65 -5.22 7.50 8.30
N SER A 66 -4.82 8.04 7.15
CA SER A 66 -4.90 9.48 6.88
C SER A 66 -6.34 10.00 6.91
N PHE A 67 -7.28 9.22 6.37
CA PHE A 67 -8.70 9.54 6.42
C PHE A 67 -9.24 9.50 7.85
N LEU A 68 -8.89 8.47 8.62
CA LEU A 68 -9.29 8.35 10.03
C LEU A 68 -8.74 9.50 10.88
N LEU A 69 -7.48 9.88 10.70
CA LEU A 69 -6.90 11.03 11.39
C LEU A 69 -7.63 12.32 11.05
N SER A 70 -8.01 12.51 9.78
CA SER A 70 -8.77 13.68 9.34
C SER A 70 -10.16 13.73 9.98
N LEU A 71 -10.83 12.58 10.11
CA LEU A 71 -12.12 12.47 10.81
C LEU A 71 -11.97 12.78 12.30
N VAL A 72 -10.94 12.24 12.97
CA VAL A 72 -10.67 12.51 14.38
C VAL A 72 -10.39 14.00 14.61
N CYS A 73 -9.55 14.63 13.79
CA CYS A 73 -9.29 16.07 13.88
C CYS A 73 -10.55 16.90 13.67
N THR A 74 -11.45 16.48 12.77
CA THR A 74 -12.73 17.16 12.52
C THR A 74 -13.67 17.01 13.71
N LEU A 75 -13.80 15.80 14.27
CA LEU A 75 -14.61 15.52 15.45
C LEU A 75 -14.11 16.28 16.68
N LEU A 76 -12.81 16.30 16.94
CA LEU A 76 -12.21 17.06 18.04
C LEU A 76 -12.49 18.55 17.90
N ASN A 77 -12.33 19.11 16.69
CA ASN A 77 -12.70 20.51 16.44
C ASN A 77 -14.19 20.76 16.66
N CYS A 78 -15.08 19.87 16.20
CA CYS A 78 -16.52 20.01 16.43
C CYS A 78 -16.88 19.98 17.91
N ILE A 79 -16.32 19.04 18.69
CA ILE A 79 -16.56 18.92 20.13
C ILE A 79 -16.01 20.14 20.87
N CYS A 80 -14.76 20.53 20.60
CA CYS A 80 -14.14 21.70 21.23
C CYS A 80 -14.83 23.02 20.85
N CYS A 81 -15.36 23.15 19.62
CA CYS A 81 -16.17 24.30 19.23
C CYS A 81 -17.55 24.31 19.90
N SER A 82 -18.12 23.14 20.18
CA SER A 82 -19.42 23.02 20.85
C SER A 82 -19.33 23.21 22.36
N ASP A 83 -18.23 22.80 23.00
CA ASP A 83 -17.99 22.94 24.44
C ASP A 83 -17.63 24.39 24.84
N ARG A 84 -17.05 25.16 23.91
CA ARG A 84 -16.67 26.57 24.14
C ARG A 84 -17.84 27.57 24.05
N ARG A 85 -19.05 27.11 23.73
CA ARG A 85 -20.24 27.96 23.58
C ARG A 85 -21.16 27.85 24.79
#